data_AF-I0Z4Q2-F1
#
_entry.id   AF-I0Z4Q2-F1
#
_cell.length_a   1.000
_cell.length_b   1.000
_cell.length_c   1.000
_cell.angle_alpha   90.00
_cell.angle_beta   90.00
_cell.angle_gamma   90.00
#
_symmetry.space_group_name_H-M   'P 1'
#
loop_
_entity.id
_entity.type
_entity.pdbx_description
1 polymer ?
#
loop_
_entity_poly.entity_id
_entity_poly.type
_entity_poly.pdbx_seq_one_letter_code
_entity_poly.pdbx_strand_id
1 'polypeptide(L)'
;DLSSKDFRGQKLYKADLRGTNFSKANMEGASLFGAFCKDAKFVGAHLNNADLESVDFENADLSEAILEGAQVTNAKFKNVNIAGSDWTDVVLRRDVQQQLCKIASGTNPITGQDTRETLICS
;
A
#
# COMPACT_ATOMS: atom_id res chain seq x y z
N ASP A 1 5.93 -12.09 12.17
CA ASP A 1 4.77 -11.28 12.56
C ASP A 1 5.30 -9.95 13.10
N LEU A 2 4.91 -8.86 12.46
CA LEU A 2 5.33 -7.48 12.74
C LEU A 2 4.11 -6.55 12.84
N SER A 3 2.92 -7.12 13.11
CA SER A 3 1.68 -6.37 13.24
C SER A 3 1.75 -5.34 14.38
N SER A 4 1.08 -4.20 14.18
CA SER A 4 0.98 -3.08 15.14
C SER A 4 2.32 -2.48 15.60
N LYS A 5 3.43 -2.76 14.90
CA LYS A 5 4.75 -2.20 15.24
C LYS A 5 4.95 -0.84 14.61
N ASP A 6 5.86 -0.06 15.21
CA ASP A 6 6.29 1.24 14.70
C ASP A 6 7.56 1.06 13.86
N PHE A 7 7.46 1.45 12.59
CA PHE A 7 8.51 1.47 11.58
C PHE A 7 8.67 2.85 10.95
N ARG A 8 8.18 3.92 11.59
CA ARG A 8 8.28 5.27 11.04
C ARG A 8 9.70 5.62 10.62
N GLY A 9 9.86 6.07 9.38
CA GLY A 9 11.15 6.45 8.80
C GLY A 9 12.17 5.31 8.64
N GLN A 10 11.81 4.05 8.93
CA GLN A 10 12.74 2.94 8.87
C GLN A 10 13.11 2.58 7.42
N LYS A 11 14.32 2.07 7.26
CA LYS A 11 14.89 1.66 5.97
C LYS A 11 14.82 0.14 5.83
N LEU A 12 13.96 -0.33 4.92
CA LEU A 12 13.72 -1.75 4.62
C LEU A 12 14.07 -2.06 3.16
N TYR A 13 15.10 -1.39 2.62
CA TYR A 13 15.45 -1.44 1.20
C TYR A 13 15.77 -2.85 0.74
N LYS A 14 15.11 -3.30 -0.32
CA LYS A 14 15.31 -4.63 -0.92
C LYS A 14 15.18 -5.79 0.10
N ALA A 15 14.49 -5.55 1.22
CA ALA A 15 14.29 -6.57 2.23
C ALA A 15 13.38 -7.69 1.69
N ASP A 16 13.66 -8.92 2.12
CA ASP A 16 12.75 -10.03 1.90
C ASP A 16 11.69 -10.02 3.00
N LEU A 17 10.49 -9.55 2.64
CA LEU A 17 9.35 -9.38 3.53
C LEU A 17 8.16 -10.27 3.13
N ARG A 18 8.42 -11.31 2.32
CA ARG A 18 7.38 -12.19 1.78
C ARG A 18 6.60 -12.85 2.91
N GLY A 19 5.27 -12.87 2.80
CA GLY A 19 4.37 -13.43 3.80
C GLY A 19 4.38 -12.73 5.16
N THR A 20 5.07 -11.59 5.31
CA THR A 20 5.16 -10.89 6.59
C THR A 20 3.85 -10.20 6.92
N ASN A 21 3.44 -10.27 8.18
CA ASN A 21 2.28 -9.56 8.68
C ASN A 21 2.69 -8.19 9.25
N PHE A 22 2.31 -7.11 8.58
CA PHE A 22 2.41 -5.71 8.97
C PHE A 22 1.03 -5.08 9.26
N SER A 23 -0.01 -5.88 9.48
CA SER A 23 -1.35 -5.34 9.78
C SER A 23 -1.28 -4.33 10.92
N LYS A 24 -1.89 -3.17 10.71
CA LYS A 24 -1.93 -2.03 11.65
C LYS A 24 -0.56 -1.45 12.05
N ALA A 25 0.51 -1.82 11.35
CA ALA A 25 1.82 -1.23 11.60
C ALA A 25 1.83 0.25 11.21
N ASN A 26 2.57 1.05 11.97
CA ASN A 26 2.85 2.43 11.58
C ASN A 26 4.13 2.45 10.74
N MET A 27 4.01 2.74 9.46
CA MET A 27 5.11 2.76 8.49
C MET A 27 5.19 4.13 7.79
N GLU A 28 4.68 5.18 8.44
CA GLU A 28 4.72 6.54 7.91
C GLU A 28 6.17 6.97 7.61
N GLY A 29 6.40 7.41 6.38
CA GLY A 29 7.72 7.80 5.88
C GLY A 29 8.76 6.67 5.83
N ALA A 30 8.38 5.41 6.08
CA ALA A 30 9.28 4.28 5.91
C ALA A 30 9.64 4.14 4.43
N SER A 31 10.84 3.65 4.13
CA SER A 31 11.23 3.35 2.75
C SER A 31 11.48 1.86 2.59
N LEU A 32 10.66 1.28 1.73
CA LEU A 32 10.63 -0.12 1.32
C LEU A 32 11.19 -0.27 -0.08
N PHE A 33 11.93 0.71 -0.60
CA PHE A 33 12.47 0.71 -1.96
C PHE A 33 12.96 -0.67 -2.41
N GLY A 34 12.30 -1.23 -3.43
CA GLY A 34 12.63 -2.53 -4.02
C GLY A 34 12.41 -3.76 -3.15
N ALA A 35 11.67 -3.66 -2.03
CA ALA A 35 11.40 -4.78 -1.14
C ALA A 35 10.49 -5.85 -1.79
N PHE A 36 10.65 -7.09 -1.34
CA PHE A 36 9.85 -8.22 -1.79
C PHE A 36 8.71 -8.45 -0.79
N CYS A 37 7.51 -8.00 -1.12
CA CYS A 37 6.33 -8.06 -0.24
C CYS A 37 5.27 -9.04 -0.75
N LYS A 38 5.66 -10.02 -1.56
CA LYS A 38 4.73 -11.03 -2.07
C LYS A 38 4.02 -11.75 -0.92
N ASP A 39 2.70 -11.90 -1.02
CA ASP A 39 1.83 -12.53 -0.01
C ASP A 39 1.86 -11.84 1.38
N ALA A 40 2.44 -10.64 1.51
CA ALA A 40 2.49 -9.90 2.77
C ALA A 40 1.14 -9.25 3.12
N LYS A 41 0.91 -9.00 4.40
CA LYS A 41 -0.32 -8.37 4.91
C LYS A 41 -0.02 -6.98 5.45
N PHE A 42 -0.71 -5.98 4.93
CA PHE A 42 -0.64 -4.57 5.35
C PHE A 42 -2.02 -4.07 5.77
N VAL A 43 -2.92 -4.97 6.21
CA VAL A 43 -4.30 -4.62 6.55
C VAL A 43 -4.34 -3.49 7.58
N GLY A 44 -4.90 -2.34 7.22
CA GLY A 44 -4.96 -1.15 8.09
C GLY A 44 -3.60 -0.53 8.43
N ALA A 45 -2.54 -0.81 7.67
CA ALA A 45 -1.22 -0.22 7.90
C ALA A 45 -1.20 1.25 7.50
N HIS A 46 -0.42 2.07 8.23
CA HIS A 46 -0.23 3.48 7.92
C HIS A 46 1.03 3.62 7.08
N LEU A 47 0.88 3.87 5.77
CA LEU A 47 1.97 3.99 4.78
C LEU A 47 2.09 5.43 4.25
N ASN A 48 1.55 6.41 4.98
CA ASN A 48 1.58 7.81 4.58
C ASN A 48 3.01 8.25 4.24
N ASN A 49 3.21 8.88 3.08
CA ASN A 49 4.50 9.36 2.60
C ASN A 49 5.60 8.28 2.53
N ALA A 50 5.24 6.99 2.52
CA ALA A 50 6.23 5.92 2.41
C ALA A 50 6.81 5.85 0.99
N ASP A 51 8.08 5.51 0.89
CA ASP A 51 8.71 5.18 -0.38
C ASP A 51 8.51 3.68 -0.64
N LEU A 52 7.60 3.39 -1.56
CA LEU A 52 7.22 2.05 -2.01
C LEU A 52 7.67 1.83 -3.46
N GLU A 53 8.64 2.60 -3.95
CA GLU A 53 9.11 2.46 -5.31
C GLU A 53 9.70 1.07 -5.55
N SER A 54 9.36 0.47 -6.69
CA SER A 54 9.80 -0.86 -7.10
C SER A 54 9.47 -2.01 -6.13
N VAL A 55 8.55 -1.82 -5.18
CA VAL A 55 8.08 -2.88 -4.28
C VAL A 55 7.26 -3.92 -5.04
N ASP A 56 7.43 -5.19 -4.69
CA ASP A 56 6.60 -6.28 -5.21
C ASP A 56 5.45 -6.60 -4.24
N PHE A 57 4.25 -6.08 -4.51
CA PHE A 57 3.01 -6.37 -3.76
C PHE A 57 2.18 -7.51 -4.40
N GLU A 58 2.79 -8.41 -5.17
CA GLU A 58 2.05 -9.54 -5.73
C GLU A 58 1.32 -10.34 -4.62
N ASN A 59 0.01 -10.52 -4.78
CA ASN A 59 -0.88 -11.18 -3.79
C ASN A 59 -0.88 -10.54 -2.39
N ALA A 60 -0.37 -9.32 -2.21
CA ALA A 60 -0.39 -8.65 -0.91
C ALA A 60 -1.80 -8.18 -0.55
N ASP A 61 -2.04 -8.01 0.75
CA ASP A 61 -3.30 -7.46 1.27
C ASP A 61 -3.06 -6.04 1.81
N LEU A 62 -3.43 -5.03 1.04
CA LEU A 62 -3.41 -3.61 1.40
C LEU A 62 -4.80 -3.11 1.82
N SER A 63 -5.76 -3.99 2.14
CA SER A 63 -7.08 -3.54 2.57
C SER A 63 -6.99 -2.61 3.78
N GLU A 64 -7.81 -1.56 3.78
CA GLU A 64 -7.84 -0.52 4.83
C GLU A 64 -6.52 0.27 5.02
N ALA A 65 -5.47 0.01 4.22
CA ALA A 65 -4.21 0.72 4.34
C ALA A 65 -4.34 2.19 3.91
N ILE A 66 -3.59 3.06 4.58
CA ILE A 66 -3.55 4.50 4.24
C ILE A 66 -2.25 4.76 3.50
N LEU A 67 -2.31 5.00 2.19
CA LEU A 67 -1.16 5.25 1.32
C LEU A 67 -1.01 6.73 0.96
N GLU A 68 -1.64 7.65 1.70
CA GLU A 68 -1.65 9.08 1.37
C GLU A 68 -0.23 9.61 1.08
N GLY A 69 -0.03 10.15 -0.13
CA GLY A 69 1.26 10.69 -0.59
C GLY A 69 2.39 9.67 -0.77
N ALA A 70 2.13 8.36 -0.68
CA ALA A 70 3.15 7.33 -0.88
C ALA A 70 3.69 7.30 -2.32
N GLN A 71 4.97 7.01 -2.47
CA GLN A 71 5.63 6.90 -3.78
C GLN A 71 5.59 5.45 -4.26
N VAL A 72 4.94 5.18 -5.39
CA VAL A 72 4.71 3.81 -5.89
C VAL A 72 5.26 3.57 -7.30
N THR A 73 6.19 4.40 -7.76
CA THR A 73 6.81 4.26 -9.08
C THR A 73 7.40 2.86 -9.26
N ASN A 74 7.04 2.17 -10.34
CA ASN A 74 7.46 0.79 -10.64
C ASN A 74 7.05 -0.29 -9.62
N ALA A 75 6.20 0.02 -8.65
CA ALA A 75 5.62 -1.01 -7.78
C ALA A 75 4.72 -1.96 -8.59
N LYS A 76 4.64 -3.22 -8.14
CA LYS A 76 3.83 -4.28 -8.77
C LYS A 76 2.61 -4.58 -7.91
N PHE A 77 1.42 -4.53 -8.49
CA PHE A 77 0.14 -4.71 -7.79
C PHE A 77 -0.67 -5.91 -8.32
N LYS A 78 0.00 -6.97 -8.76
CA LYS A 78 -0.70 -8.15 -9.32
C LYS A 78 -1.45 -8.88 -8.20
N ASN A 79 -2.75 -9.16 -8.42
CA ASN A 79 -3.61 -9.86 -7.45
C ASN A 79 -3.64 -9.22 -6.04
N VAL A 80 -3.40 -7.92 -5.94
CA VAL A 80 -3.42 -7.20 -4.66
C VAL A 80 -4.88 -7.04 -4.18
N ASN A 81 -5.10 -7.06 -2.87
CA ASN A 81 -6.35 -6.59 -2.28
C ASN A 81 -6.18 -5.13 -1.82
N ILE A 82 -7.09 -4.24 -2.23
CA ILE A 82 -7.07 -2.81 -1.90
C ILE A 82 -8.43 -2.33 -1.38
N ALA A 83 -9.28 -3.22 -0.88
CA ALA A 83 -10.59 -2.81 -0.38
C ALA A 83 -10.45 -1.83 0.80
N GLY A 84 -11.09 -0.66 0.73
CA GLY A 84 -11.01 0.37 1.75
C GLY A 84 -9.65 1.04 1.90
N SER A 85 -8.70 0.85 0.97
CA SER A 85 -7.42 1.56 1.04
C SER A 85 -7.56 3.02 0.58
N ASP A 86 -6.79 3.93 1.17
CA ASP A 86 -6.76 5.34 0.80
C ASP A 86 -5.56 5.64 -0.11
N TRP A 87 -5.82 6.16 -1.32
CA TRP A 87 -4.82 6.52 -2.33
C TRP A 87 -4.69 8.02 -2.55
N THR A 88 -5.17 8.85 -1.63
CA THR A 88 -5.11 10.31 -1.73
C THR A 88 -3.68 10.77 -2.03
N ASP A 89 -3.53 11.66 -3.01
CA ASP A 89 -2.23 12.21 -3.45
C ASP A 89 -1.18 11.17 -3.91
N VAL A 90 -1.60 9.93 -4.22
CA VAL A 90 -0.72 8.93 -4.83
C VAL A 90 -0.70 9.09 -6.35
N VAL A 91 0.48 9.37 -6.91
CA VAL A 91 0.65 9.44 -8.37
C VAL A 91 0.85 8.05 -8.95
N LEU A 92 -0.10 7.61 -9.78
CA LEU A 92 -0.08 6.32 -10.45
C LEU A 92 0.14 6.46 -11.97
N ARG A 93 0.83 5.48 -12.56
CA ARG A 93 0.76 5.32 -14.02
C ARG A 93 -0.66 4.93 -14.42
N ARG A 94 -1.10 5.42 -15.58
CA ARG A 94 -2.48 5.21 -16.08
C ARG A 94 -2.89 3.74 -16.18
N ASP A 95 -1.97 2.86 -16.58
CA ASP A 95 -2.21 1.42 -16.67
C ASP A 95 -2.45 0.79 -15.28
N VAL A 96 -1.64 1.16 -14.30
CA VAL A 96 -1.77 0.70 -12.91
C VAL A 96 -3.05 1.24 -12.29
N GLN A 97 -3.34 2.53 -12.47
CA GLN A 97 -4.58 3.15 -12.00
C GLN A 97 -5.81 2.41 -12.55
N GLN A 98 -5.86 2.15 -13.86
CA GLN A 98 -6.95 1.40 -14.49
C GLN A 98 -7.07 -0.04 -13.97
N GLN A 99 -5.94 -0.69 -13.67
CA GLN A 99 -5.93 -2.02 -13.06
C GLN A 99 -6.54 -1.98 -11.66
N LEU A 100 -6.10 -1.06 -10.80
CA LEU A 100 -6.59 -0.92 -9.43
C LEU A 100 -8.07 -0.52 -9.40
N CYS A 101 -8.50 0.38 -10.28
CA CYS A 101 -9.90 0.79 -10.40
C CYS A 101 -10.87 -0.35 -10.75
N LYS A 102 -10.41 -1.46 -11.32
CA LYS A 102 -11.26 -2.65 -11.59
C LYS A 102 -11.58 -3.43 -10.32
N ILE A 103 -10.73 -3.33 -9.30
CA ILE A 103 -10.83 -4.09 -8.05
C ILE A 103 -11.13 -3.20 -6.82
N ALA A 104 -11.04 -1.88 -6.98
CA ALA A 104 -11.27 -0.91 -5.93
C ALA A 104 -12.73 -0.92 -5.44
N SER A 105 -12.88 -0.98 -4.11
CA SER A 105 -14.17 -0.97 -3.43
C SER A 105 -14.02 -0.53 -1.98
N GLY A 106 -15.06 0.06 -1.40
CA GLY A 106 -15.13 0.35 0.03
C GLY A 106 -14.46 1.66 0.43
N THR A 107 -14.71 2.02 1.68
CA THR A 107 -14.28 3.28 2.30
C THR A 107 -13.26 2.98 3.37
N ASN A 108 -12.19 3.76 3.46
CA ASN A 108 -11.21 3.62 4.51
C ASN A 108 -11.86 3.91 5.88
N PRO A 109 -11.78 3.00 6.86
CA PRO A 109 -12.46 3.15 8.14
C PRO A 109 -11.84 4.24 9.04
N ILE A 110 -10.64 4.74 8.72
CA ILE A 110 -9.93 5.75 9.50
C ILE A 110 -10.07 7.13 8.83
N THR A 111 -9.81 7.23 7.54
CA THR A 111 -9.85 8.52 6.81
C THR A 111 -11.24 8.88 6.30
N GLY A 112 -12.14 7.90 6.16
CA GLY A 112 -13.47 8.10 5.59
C GLY A 112 -13.48 8.27 4.07
N GLN A 113 -12.33 8.12 3.41
CA GLN A 113 -12.20 8.29 1.97
C GLN A 113 -12.63 7.03 1.20
N ASP A 114 -13.37 7.20 0.11
CA ASP A 114 -13.69 6.09 -0.79
C ASP A 114 -12.47 5.68 -1.63
N THR A 115 -12.23 4.38 -1.75
CA THR A 115 -11.07 3.83 -2.48
C THR A 115 -11.09 4.23 -3.95
N ARG A 116 -12.26 4.24 -4.59
CA ARG A 116 -12.39 4.56 -6.02
C ARG A 116 -12.24 6.06 -6.27
N GLU A 117 -12.76 6.88 -5.35
CA GLU A 117 -12.62 8.34 -5.42
C GLU A 117 -11.14 8.77 -5.29
N THR A 118 -10.43 8.22 -4.30
CA THR A 118 -9.00 8.53 -4.08
C THR A 118 -8.09 8.01 -5.19
N LEU A 119 -8.48 6.91 -5.85
CA LEU A 119 -7.83 6.43 -7.07
C LEU A 119 -8.19 7.24 -8.32
N ILE A 120 -9.14 8.18 -8.24
CA ILE A 120 -9.65 8.96 -9.38
C ILE A 120 -10.12 8.03 -10.50
N CYS A 121 -10.93 7.02 -10.15
CA CYS A 121 -11.48 6.10 -11.12
C CYS A 121 -12.53 6.78 -12.00
N SER A 122 -12.33 6.76 -13.32
CA SER A 122 -13.30 7.18 -14.33
C SER A 122 -14.46 6.21 -14.50
#